data_AF-A0AAV3SLP3-F1
#
_entry.id   AF-A0AAV3SLP3-F1
#
_cell.length_a   1.000
_cell.length_b   1.000
_cell.length_c   1.000
_cell.angle_alpha   90.00
_cell.angle_beta   90.00
_cell.angle_gamma   90.00
#
_symmetry.space_group_name_H-M   'P 1'
#
loop_
_entity.id
_entity.type
_entity.pdbx_description
1 polymer ?
#
loop_
_entity_poly.entity_id
_entity_poly.type
_entity_poly.pdbx_seq_one_letter_code
_entity_poly.pdbx_strand_id
1 'polypeptide(L)' 'MSVDISRGGLLVTLAVFGVIVYEFRTVLDFLGVELPLIPYMAAVFALAGVTVWLITLTGGWRTDPERDKPA' A
#
# COMPACT_ATOMS: atom_id res chain seq x y z
N MET A 1 2.28 5.36 -19.19
CA MET A 1 1.74 4.04 -18.84
C MET A 1 0.80 4.26 -17.66
N SER A 2 -0.51 4.29 -17.88
CA SER A 2 -1.50 4.40 -16.80
C SER A 2 -1.71 2.99 -16.24
N VAL A 3 -1.39 2.79 -14.96
CA VAL A 3 -1.71 1.54 -14.27
C VAL A 3 -3.16 1.66 -13.81
N ASP A 4 -4.04 0.85 -14.40
CA ASP A 4 -5.45 0.80 -14.02
C ASP A 4 -5.58 0.06 -12.68
N ILE A 5 -5.91 0.76 -11.60
CA ILE A 5 -5.99 0.19 -10.24
C ILE A 5 -7.36 0.44 -9.64
N SER A 6 -7.97 -0.59 -9.06
CA SER A 6 -9.22 -0.46 -8.30
C SER A 6 -8.97 0.15 -6.92
N ARG A 7 -9.87 1.03 -6.46
CA ARG A 7 -9.77 1.67 -5.13
C ARG A 7 -9.63 0.66 -3.99
N GLY A 8 -10.49 -0.35 -3.99
CA GLY A 8 -10.47 -1.41 -2.98
C GLY A 8 -9.18 -2.23 -3.03
N GLY A 9 -8.75 -2.65 -4.22
CA GLY A 9 -7.53 -3.44 -4.38
C GLY A 9 -6.28 -2.69 -3.91
N LEU A 10 -6.19 -1.38 -4.18
CA LEU A 10 -5.09 -0.56 -3.70
C LEU A 10 -5.03 -0.50 -2.17
N LEU A 11 -6.16 -0.18 -1.53
CA LEU A 11 -6.20 -0.03 -0.07
C LEU A 11 -5.90 -1.36 0.63
N VAL A 12 -6.44 -2.47 0.11
CA VAL A 12 -6.13 -3.81 0.63
C VAL A 12 -4.65 -4.13 0.44
N THR A 13 -4.08 -3.85 -0.73
CA THR A 13 -2.65 -4.08 -0.99
C THR A 13 -1.79 -3.26 -0.06
N LEU A 14 -2.10 -1.98 0.16
CA LEU A 14 -1.37 -1.12 1.09
C LEU A 14 -1.48 -1.61 2.54
N ALA A 15 -2.64 -2.11 2.96
CA ALA A 15 -2.83 -2.68 4.29
C ALA A 15 -1.97 -3.94 4.48
N VAL A 16 -2.05 -4.89 3.53
CA VAL A 16 -1.25 -6.13 3.55
C VAL A 16 0.24 -5.80 3.50
N PHE A 17 0.65 -4.88 2.64
CA PHE A 17 2.02 -4.42 2.54
C PHE A 17 2.51 -3.82 3.87
N GLY A 18 1.70 -2.98 4.51
CA GLY A 18 2.02 -2.43 5.84
C GLY A 18 2.24 -3.51 6.89
N VAL A 19 1.42 -4.56 6.90
CA VAL A 19 1.59 -5.72 7.80
C VAL A 19 2.89 -6.47 7.49
N ILE A 20 3.17 -6.76 6.21
CA ILE A 20 4.41 -7.45 5.81
C ILE A 20 5.63 -6.65 6.26
N VAL A 21 5.62 -5.33 6.04
CA VAL A 21 6.69 -4.46 6.48
C VAL A 21 6.78 -4.48 8.01
N TYR A 22 5.68 -4.38 8.75
CA TYR A 22 5.72 -4.53 10.22
C TYR A 22 6.37 -5.84 10.66
N GLU A 23 5.99 -6.98 10.07
CA GLU A 23 6.58 -8.29 10.41
C GLU A 23 8.07 -8.39 10.04
N PHE A 24 8.53 -7.63 9.04
CA PHE A 24 9.96 -7.56 8.71
C PHE A 24 10.78 -7.01 9.89
N ARG A 25 10.20 -6.12 10.70
CA ARG A 25 10.82 -5.68 11.96
C ARG A 25 11.04 -6.85 12.90
N THR A 26 10.05 -7.72 13.05
CA THR A 26 10.11 -8.92 13.89
C THR A 26 11.20 -9.88 13.39
N VAL A 27 11.30 -10.07 12.07
CA VAL A 27 12.35 -10.89 11.46
C VAL A 27 13.74 -10.30 11.71
N LEU A 28 13.89 -8.99 11.58
CA LEU A 28 15.17 -8.29 11.83
C LEU A 28 15.57 -8.36 13.31
N ASP A 29 14.60 -8.28 14.21
CA ASP A 29 14.81 -8.45 15.65
C ASP A 29 15.36 -9.85 15.97
N PHE A 30 14.83 -10.90 15.33
CA PHE A 30 15.37 -12.27 15.43
C PHE A 30 16.81 -12.40 14.90
N LEU A 31 17.23 -11.51 14.00
CA LEU A 31 18.60 -11.45 13.48
C LEU A 31 19.52 -10.54 14.33
N GLY A 32 19.02 -10.00 15.45
CA GLY A 32 19.77 -9.11 16.35
C GLY A 32 19.80 -7.65 15.90
N VAL A 33 18.96 -7.26 14.94
CA VAL A 33 18.82 -5.88 14.47
C VAL A 33 17.59 -5.25 15.09
N GLU A 34 17.79 -4.49 16.16
CA GLU A 34 16.71 -3.77 16.83
C GLU A 34 16.34 -2.48 16.06
N LEU A 35 15.13 -2.45 15.51
CA LEU A 35 14.57 -1.27 14.86
C LEU A 35 13.63 -0.53 15.82
N PRO A 36 13.87 0.77 16.11
CA PRO A 36 12.97 1.55 16.95
C PRO A 36 11.59 1.72 16.28
N LEU A 37 10.52 1.47 17.03
CA LEU A 37 9.17 1.41 16.47
C LEU A 37 8.71 2.72 15.83
N ILE A 38 8.90 3.85 16.51
CA ILE A 38 8.38 5.16 16.05
C ILE A 38 8.95 5.57 14.67
N PRO A 39 10.28 5.64 14.45
CA PRO A 39 10.81 6.02 13.15
C PRO A 39 10.46 5.01 12.06
N TYR A 40 10.37 3.73 12.41
CA TYR A 40 9.92 2.68 11.49
C TYR A 40 8.49 2.92 11.01
N MET A 41 7.55 3.09 11.94
CA MET A 41 6.15 3.34 11.63
C MET A 41 5.98 4.64 10.84
N ALA A 42 6.71 5.70 11.20
CA ALA A 42 6.69 6.96 10.46
C ALA A 42 7.09 6.77 8.99
N ALA A 43 8.14 5.98 8.72
CA ALA A 43 8.56 5.66 7.36
C ALA A 43 7.50 4.85 6.59
N VAL A 44 6.89 3.85 7.22
CA VAL A 44 5.80 3.05 6.60
C VAL A 44 4.60 3.93 6.25
N PHE A 45 4.16 4.79 7.17
CA PHE A 45 3.06 5.72 6.93
C PHE A 45 3.39 6.75 5.85
N ALA A 46 4.61 7.29 5.84
CA ALA A 46 5.06 8.19 4.79
C ALA A 46 5.02 7.51 3.41
N LEU A 47 5.54 6.29 3.31
CA LEU A 47 5.53 5.51 2.07
C LEU A 47 4.10 5.22 1.58
N ALA A 48 3.21 4.80 2.47
CA ALA A 48 1.80 4.58 2.15
C ALA A 48 1.12 5.87 1.68
N GLY A 49 1.33 6.98 2.39
CA GLY A 49 0.80 8.30 2.04
C GLY A 49 1.30 8.79 0.68
N VAL A 50 2.59 8.69 0.41
CA VAL A 50 3.20 9.04 -0.89
C VAL A 50 2.63 8.16 -2.01
N THR A 51 2.46 6.87 -1.77
CA THR A 51 1.90 5.94 -2.78
C THR A 51 0.47 6.34 -3.15
N VAL A 52 -0.38 6.58 -2.14
CA VAL A 52 -1.75 7.05 -2.36
C VAL A 52 -1.77 8.39 -3.08
N TRP A 53 -0.90 9.32 -2.69
CA TRP A 53 -0.79 10.64 -3.30
C TRP A 53 -0.41 10.56 -4.78
N LEU A 54 0.62 9.79 -5.13
CA LEU A 54 1.04 9.58 -6.52
C LEU A 54 -0.06 8.95 -7.37
N ILE A 55 -0.76 7.94 -6.86
CA ILE A 55 -1.87 7.29 -7.58
C ILE A 55 -3.04 8.28 -7.76
N THR A 56 -3.30 9.11 -6.75
CA THR A 56 -4.34 10.13 -6.82
C THR A 56 -4.02 11.18 -7.89
N LEU A 57 -2.78 11.67 -7.95
CA LEU A 57 -2.33 12.64 -8.94
C LEU A 57 -2.32 12.07 -10.37
N THR A 58 -2.04 10.78 -10.52
CA THR A 58 -1.95 10.12 -11.83
C THR A 58 -3.30 9.66 -12.39
N GLY A 59 -4.41 9.87 -11.66
CA GLY A 59 -5.77 9.81 -12.20
C GLY A 59 -6.29 8.42 -12.60
N GLY A 60 -5.57 7.34 -12.28
CA GLY A 60 -5.89 5.96 -12.68
C GLY A 60 -7.00 5.28 -11.88
N TRP A 61 -7.99 6.02 -11.35
CA TRP A 61 -9.09 5.41 -10.61
C TRP A 61 -10.18 4.96 -11.59
N ARG A 62 -10.34 3.64 -11.73
CA ARG A 62 -11.50 3.08 -12.42
C ARG A 62 -12.73 3.26 -11.52
N THR A 63 -13.49 4.31 -11.79
CA THR A 63 -14.72 4.65 -11.04
C THR A 63 -15.98 3.99 -11.61
N ASP A 64 -15.91 3.42 -12.81
CA ASP A 64 -17.04 2.74 -13.42
C ASP A 64 -17.02 1.23 -13.15
N PRO A 65 -18.09 0.66 -12.54
CA PRO A 65 -18.36 -0.74 -12.69
C PRO A 65 -18.75 -0.94 -14.16
N GLU A 66 -17.88 -1.54 -14.96
CA GLU A 66 -18.29 -2.08 -16.26
C GLU A 66 -19.44 -3.05 -15.95
N ARG A 67 -20.67 -2.61 -16.20
CA ARG A 67 -21.84 -3.48 -16.21
C ARG A 67 -21.49 -4.57 -17.21
N ASP A 68 -21.30 -5.80 -16.74
CA ASP A 68 -21.46 -6.98 -17.58
C ASP A 68 -22.75 -6.79 -18.35
N LYS A 69 -22.65 -6.38 -19.63
CA LYS A 69 -23.77 -6.39 -20.55
C LYS A 69 -24.02 -7.87 -20.81
N PRO A 70 -25.14 -8.45 -20.37
CA PRO A 70 -25.48 -9.79 -20.81
C PRO A 70 -25.72 -9.73 -22.33
N ALA A 71 -25.07 -10.65 -23.04
CA ALA A 71 -25.23 -10.88 -24.48
C ALA A 71 -26.61 -11.41 -24.83
#